data_AF-A0A4R8UXN3-F1
#
_entry.id   AF-A0A4R8UXN3-F1
#
_cell.length_a   1.000
_cell.length_b   1.000
_cell.length_c   1.000
_cell.angle_alpha   90.00
_cell.angle_beta   90.00
_cell.angle_gamma   90.00
#
_symmetry.space_group_name_H-M   'P 1'
#
loop_
_entity.id
_entity.type
_entity.pdbx_description
1 polymer ?
#
loop_
_entity_poly.entity_id
_entity_poly.type
_entity_poly.pdbx_seq_one_letter_code
_entity_poly.pdbx_strand_id
1 'polypeptide(L)'
;MHPTIVKAQKAQDFLALVPQLLGFAPEASAVLVAFRGNRTCGALRFNLPDDGAPHKVYKRIATTLAGMLCKIPGVDAVVPVIYTDDSFRDATGVPRERFAEILNRRLELSGFLLRDSLCVAADAWGSYLDPDCPAPGHPLSDIAESPIFEAVSQGSAAETPRPLGTLQNGPDPIEVSLAARERVARIYRRYRHLIARAENAPELFPTLGFVFDPVAIAEAALTWPNPPTEEDAAALLVLVQGPPNRDQIMVQFAFGRDEGVRAHEMNHRYARLQDDTGRRLDDLVTEELNVGEPTAIHASDVMLGLQSERPDVDRIRVAITLLRTVVAMAPRSARPAPLCMLAWLSWALGSGSVAGFFVDQALAIDSQYSMAILLDLLLKSGHLPEWAFAVPRDDDRDDEEGDGYELDEDWGDDFDEFAADK
;
A
#
# COMPACT_ATOMS: atom_id res chain seq x y z
N MET A 1 -8.56 14.72 10.53
CA MET A 1 -7.65 14.19 11.59
C MET A 1 -6.53 15.19 11.81
N HIS A 2 -6.22 15.57 13.05
CA HIS A 2 -5.03 16.40 13.32
C HIS A 2 -3.76 15.54 13.18
N PRO A 3 -2.74 15.99 12.42
CA PRO A 3 -1.50 15.24 12.27
C PRO A 3 -0.76 15.19 13.60
N THR A 4 -0.59 13.99 14.17
CA THR A 4 0.26 13.78 15.35
C THR A 4 1.72 14.01 14.98
N ILE A 5 2.33 15.07 15.51
CA ILE A 5 3.76 15.35 15.31
C ILE A 5 4.55 14.64 16.40
N VAL A 6 5.30 13.60 16.01
CA VAL A 6 6.24 12.91 16.90
C VAL A 6 7.66 13.33 16.56
N LYS A 7 8.42 13.84 17.53
CA LYS A 7 9.81 14.28 17.35
C LYS A 7 10.77 13.19 17.84
N ALA A 8 11.41 12.47 16.92
CA ALA A 8 12.55 11.61 17.25
C ALA A 8 13.83 12.46 17.33
N GLN A 9 14.58 12.34 18.44
CA GLN A 9 15.83 13.07 18.63
C GLN A 9 17.07 12.18 18.48
N LYS A 10 16.90 10.86 18.63
CA LYS A 10 17.97 9.86 18.54
C LYS A 10 17.61 8.76 17.54
N ALA A 11 18.62 8.01 17.08
CA ALA A 11 18.44 6.92 16.11
C ALA A 11 17.46 5.85 16.63
N GLN A 12 17.55 5.44 17.90
CA GLN A 12 16.61 4.47 18.49
C GLN A 12 15.17 4.97 18.55
N ASP A 13 14.95 6.27 18.81
CA ASP A 13 13.61 6.87 18.80
C ASP A 13 13.03 6.85 17.39
N PHE A 14 13.88 7.10 16.39
CA PHE A 14 13.50 7.03 14.99
C PHE A 14 13.16 5.59 14.58
N LEU A 15 13.99 4.61 14.96
CA LEU A 15 13.73 3.18 14.69
C LEU A 15 12.43 2.69 15.33
N ALA A 16 12.07 3.22 16.50
CA ALA A 16 10.79 2.92 17.16
C ALA A 16 9.57 3.41 16.34
N LEU A 17 9.71 4.45 15.52
CA LEU A 17 8.64 5.00 14.68
C LEU A 17 8.46 4.27 13.34
N VAL A 18 9.52 3.68 12.79
CA VAL A 18 9.50 3.10 11.44
C VAL A 18 8.38 2.06 11.24
N PRO A 19 8.11 1.11 12.17
CA PRO A 19 7.03 0.14 12.01
C PRO A 19 5.64 0.80 11.88
N GLN A 20 5.41 1.93 12.53
CA GLN A 20 4.14 2.65 12.44
C GLN A 20 4.00 3.42 11.13
N LEU A 21 5.11 3.97 10.62
CA LEU A 21 5.13 4.58 9.28
C LEU A 21 4.78 3.54 8.20
N LEU A 22 5.17 2.28 8.40
CA LEU A 22 4.87 1.17 7.49
C LEU A 22 3.51 0.51 7.76
N GLY A 23 2.99 0.61 8.98
CA GLY A 23 1.80 -0.14 9.43
C GLY A 23 2.06 -1.64 9.69
N PHE A 24 3.32 -2.07 9.70
CA PHE A 24 3.75 -3.44 10.04
C PHE A 24 5.20 -3.45 10.51
N ALA A 25 5.61 -4.52 11.20
CA ALA A 25 7.01 -4.73 11.56
C ALA A 25 7.81 -5.21 10.32
N PRO A 26 8.82 -4.44 9.86
CA PRO A 26 9.63 -4.85 8.72
C PRO A 26 10.60 -5.97 9.09
N GLU A 27 10.71 -6.95 8.20
CA GLU A 27 11.62 -8.10 8.29
C GLU A 27 12.33 -8.25 6.94
N ALA A 28 13.58 -8.71 6.97
CA ALA A 28 14.42 -8.97 5.79
C ALA A 28 14.23 -7.91 4.67
N SER A 29 14.33 -6.62 5.02
CA SER A 29 14.03 -5.52 4.10
C SER A 29 14.88 -4.28 4.28
N ALA A 30 15.03 -3.51 3.21
CA ALA A 30 15.50 -2.14 3.25
C ALA A 30 14.30 -1.18 3.22
N VAL A 31 14.25 -0.28 4.19
CA VAL A 31 13.22 0.77 4.32
C VAL A 31 13.89 2.11 4.08
N LEU A 32 13.33 2.94 3.21
CA LEU A 32 13.79 4.30 2.91
C LEU A 32 12.74 5.26 3.41
N VAL A 33 13.03 5.93 4.53
CA VAL A 33 12.14 6.97 5.06
C VAL A 33 12.53 8.29 4.43
N ALA A 34 11.61 8.86 3.66
CA ALA A 34 11.81 10.09 2.90
C ALA A 34 11.37 11.33 3.68
N PHE A 35 12.12 12.41 3.54
CA PHE A 35 11.89 13.67 4.24
C PHE A 35 11.68 14.82 3.25
N ARG A 36 10.84 15.77 3.66
CA ARG A 36 10.70 17.10 3.07
C ARG A 36 10.99 18.11 4.18
N GLY A 37 12.14 18.78 4.11
CA GLY A 37 12.69 19.49 5.24
C GLY A 37 12.78 18.56 6.46
N ASN A 38 12.26 18.99 7.61
CA ASN A 38 12.33 18.21 8.85
C ASN A 38 11.20 17.20 9.08
N ARG A 39 10.30 17.00 8.12
CA ARG A 39 9.13 16.11 8.26
C ARG A 39 9.29 14.88 7.38
N THR A 40 8.91 13.72 7.90
CA THR A 40 8.73 12.52 7.09
C THR A 40 7.56 12.74 6.13
N CYS A 41 7.69 12.30 4.89
CA CYS A 41 6.65 12.43 3.87
C CYS A 41 6.29 11.10 3.19
N GLY A 42 7.04 10.04 3.48
CA GLY A 42 6.74 8.68 3.02
C GLY A 42 7.81 7.70 3.46
N ALA A 43 7.51 6.41 3.30
CA ALA A 43 8.48 5.33 3.46
C ALA A 43 8.34 4.35 2.29
N LEU A 44 9.46 3.95 1.71
CA LEU A 44 9.51 2.89 0.69
C LEU A 44 10.16 1.66 1.32
N ARG A 45 9.54 0.49 1.19
CA ARG A 45 10.08 -0.77 1.72
C ARG A 45 10.33 -1.76 0.60
N PHE A 46 11.52 -2.36 0.59
CA PHE A 46 11.98 -3.30 -0.42
C PHE A 46 12.59 -4.54 0.22
N ASN A 47 12.32 -5.74 -0.31
CA ASN A 47 12.92 -6.97 0.20
C ASN A 47 14.45 -6.92 0.07
N LEU A 48 15.18 -7.38 1.09
CA LEU A 48 16.63 -7.45 0.97
C LEU A 48 17.03 -8.43 -0.14
N PRO A 49 18.03 -8.08 -0.96
CA PRO A 49 18.63 -9.05 -1.84
C PRO A 49 19.39 -10.11 -1.04
N ASP A 50 19.51 -11.30 -1.63
CA ASP A 50 20.29 -12.40 -1.05
C ASP A 50 21.70 -11.93 -0.66
N ASP A 51 22.22 -12.52 0.44
CA ASP A 51 23.59 -12.24 0.84
C ASP A 51 24.57 -12.78 -0.21
N GLY A 52 25.61 -11.99 -0.51
CA GLY A 52 26.57 -12.34 -1.55
C GLY A 52 26.05 -12.23 -2.99
N ALA A 53 24.86 -11.67 -3.24
CA ALA A 53 24.39 -11.43 -4.61
C ALA A 53 25.40 -10.59 -5.42
N PRO A 54 25.47 -10.78 -6.76
CA PRO A 54 26.45 -10.09 -7.58
C PRO A 54 26.33 -8.56 -7.46
N HIS A 55 27.46 -7.85 -7.45
CA HIS A 55 27.51 -6.39 -7.31
C HIS A 55 26.58 -5.61 -8.26
N LYS A 56 26.36 -6.13 -9.47
CA LYS A 56 25.44 -5.55 -10.47
C LYS A 56 23.98 -5.59 -10.00
N VAL A 57 23.58 -6.61 -9.25
CA VAL A 57 22.23 -6.75 -8.68
C VAL A 57 22.00 -5.68 -7.61
N TYR A 58 22.93 -5.55 -6.65
CA TYR A 58 22.88 -4.48 -5.64
C TYR A 58 22.79 -3.09 -6.27
N LYS A 59 23.63 -2.80 -7.28
CA LYS A 59 23.58 -1.53 -8.02
C LYS A 59 22.25 -1.30 -8.71
N ARG A 60 21.65 -2.32 -9.33
CA ARG A 60 20.35 -2.20 -9.99
C ARG A 60 19.26 -1.85 -8.98
N ILE A 61 19.21 -2.59 -7.86
CA ILE A 61 18.25 -2.36 -6.77
C ILE A 61 18.40 -0.94 -6.21
N ALA A 62 19.63 -0.54 -5.83
CA ALA A 62 19.89 0.80 -5.31
C ALA A 62 19.48 1.90 -6.29
N THR A 63 19.71 1.70 -7.60
CA THR A 63 19.32 2.66 -8.64
C THR A 63 17.80 2.76 -8.78
N THR A 64 17.09 1.63 -8.73
CA THR A 64 15.62 1.62 -8.71
C THR A 64 15.08 2.35 -7.48
N LEU A 65 15.62 2.06 -6.29
CA LEU A 65 15.20 2.68 -5.03
C LEU A 65 15.38 4.21 -5.04
N ALA A 66 16.55 4.68 -5.48
CA ALA A 66 16.79 6.12 -5.63
C ALA A 66 15.84 6.75 -6.67
N GLY A 67 15.62 6.08 -7.82
CA GLY A 67 14.69 6.56 -8.84
C GLY A 67 13.24 6.67 -8.34
N MET A 68 12.80 5.76 -7.47
CA MET A 68 11.48 5.86 -6.83
C MET A 68 11.38 7.05 -5.88
N LEU A 69 12.44 7.34 -5.10
CA LEU A 69 12.48 8.55 -4.27
C LEU A 69 12.44 9.84 -5.11
N CYS A 70 13.13 9.86 -6.26
CA CYS A 70 13.11 11.02 -7.16
C CYS A 70 11.72 11.33 -7.73
N LYS A 71 10.81 10.35 -7.76
CA LYS A 71 9.42 10.57 -8.16
C LYS A 71 8.59 11.29 -7.08
N ILE A 72 9.02 11.27 -5.82
CA ILE A 72 8.31 11.93 -4.72
C ILE A 72 8.66 13.43 -4.73
N PRO A 73 7.72 14.34 -5.02
CA PRO A 73 8.03 15.75 -5.16
C PRO A 73 8.62 16.35 -3.88
N GLY A 74 9.67 17.15 -3.98
CA GLY A 74 10.25 17.89 -2.85
C GLY A 74 10.93 17.04 -1.77
N VAL A 75 11.20 15.76 -2.01
CA VAL A 75 12.07 14.98 -1.10
C VAL A 75 13.50 15.49 -1.21
N ASP A 76 14.09 15.85 -0.07
CA ASP A 76 15.45 16.39 0.03
C ASP A 76 16.39 15.52 0.87
N ALA A 77 15.84 14.68 1.75
CA ALA A 77 16.62 13.82 2.63
C ALA A 77 16.00 12.43 2.77
N VAL A 78 16.83 11.45 3.16
CA VAL A 78 16.41 10.07 3.38
C VAL A 78 17.19 9.43 4.53
N VAL A 79 16.52 8.52 5.25
CA VAL A 79 17.15 7.56 6.17
C VAL A 79 16.87 6.14 5.67
N PRO A 80 17.85 5.46 5.06
CA PRO A 80 17.78 4.02 4.84
C PRO A 80 17.90 3.25 6.17
N VAL A 81 17.07 2.23 6.35
CA VAL A 81 17.08 1.30 7.48
C VAL A 81 17.05 -0.12 6.93
N ILE A 82 18.06 -0.92 7.23
CA ILE A 82 18.15 -2.34 6.85
C ILE A 82 17.68 -3.20 8.03
N TYR A 83 16.62 -3.98 7.83
CA TYR A 83 16.12 -5.00 8.75
C TYR A 83 16.58 -6.36 8.26
N THR A 84 17.39 -7.08 9.05
CA THR A 84 17.96 -8.37 8.67
C THR A 84 17.92 -9.37 9.82
N ASP A 85 17.87 -10.67 9.46
CA ASP A 85 17.96 -11.78 10.42
C ASP A 85 19.41 -12.16 10.75
N ASP A 86 20.39 -11.50 10.13
CA ASP A 86 21.81 -11.70 10.48
C ASP A 86 22.08 -11.15 11.89
N SER A 87 23.20 -11.54 12.49
CA SER A 87 23.62 -11.10 13.84
C SER A 87 24.91 -10.28 13.79
N PHE A 88 25.03 -9.30 14.68
CA PHE A 88 26.29 -8.57 14.90
C PHE A 88 27.40 -9.47 15.46
N ARG A 89 27.05 -10.56 16.16
CA ARG A 89 28.04 -11.51 16.70
C ARG A 89 28.76 -12.30 15.63
N ASP A 90 28.06 -12.57 14.52
CA ASP A 90 28.56 -13.40 13.42
C ASP A 90 29.19 -12.55 12.30
N ALA A 91 29.00 -11.22 12.34
CA ALA A 91 29.49 -10.27 11.35
C ALA A 91 30.76 -9.55 11.81
N THR A 92 31.64 -9.22 10.86
CA THR A 92 32.72 -8.26 11.09
C THR A 92 32.21 -6.86 10.78
N GLY A 93 31.65 -6.17 11.78
CA GLY A 93 31.02 -4.85 11.63
C GLY A 93 29.49 -4.93 11.52
N VAL A 94 28.87 -3.86 11.03
CA VAL A 94 27.41 -3.79 10.88
C VAL A 94 26.95 -4.77 9.79
N PRO A 95 25.99 -5.67 10.04
CA PRO A 95 25.50 -6.61 9.04
C PRO A 95 25.04 -5.92 7.74
N ARG A 96 25.14 -6.61 6.59
CA ARG A 96 24.72 -6.10 5.26
C ARG A 96 25.42 -4.81 4.79
N GLU A 97 26.56 -4.44 5.38
CA GLU A 97 27.34 -3.23 5.06
C GLU A 97 27.55 -3.02 3.56
N ARG A 98 27.93 -4.07 2.81
CA ARG A 98 28.17 -3.96 1.37
C ARG A 98 26.96 -3.44 0.58
N PHE A 99 25.75 -3.89 0.92
CA PHE A 99 24.55 -3.41 0.26
C PHE A 99 24.21 -1.99 0.71
N ALA A 100 24.35 -1.70 2.02
CA ALA A 100 24.16 -0.37 2.59
C ALA A 100 25.07 0.68 1.92
N GLU A 101 26.35 0.38 1.75
CA GLU A 101 27.33 1.28 1.12
C GLU A 101 26.93 1.63 -0.33
N ILE A 102 26.53 0.62 -1.12
CA ILE A 102 26.09 0.82 -2.50
C ILE A 102 24.80 1.65 -2.57
N LEU A 103 23.86 1.39 -1.64
CA LEU A 103 22.60 2.11 -1.53
C LEU A 103 22.85 3.57 -1.13
N ASN A 104 23.57 3.80 -0.03
CA ASN A 104 23.93 5.12 0.48
C ASN A 104 24.59 5.98 -0.60
N ARG A 105 25.63 5.45 -1.25
CA ARG A 105 26.33 6.16 -2.32
C ARG A 105 25.41 6.51 -3.49
N ARG A 106 24.47 5.62 -3.84
CA ARG A 106 23.51 5.90 -4.93
C ARG A 106 22.50 6.98 -4.54
N LEU A 107 22.04 7.00 -3.29
CA LEU A 107 21.13 8.02 -2.77
C LEU A 107 21.79 9.40 -2.79
N GLU A 108 23.02 9.51 -2.27
CA GLU A 108 23.80 10.76 -2.30
C GLU A 108 24.06 11.25 -3.73
N LEU A 109 24.47 10.35 -4.64
CA LEU A 109 24.66 10.68 -6.05
C LEU A 109 23.38 11.13 -6.76
N SER A 110 22.21 10.83 -6.19
CA SER A 110 20.91 11.26 -6.70
C SER A 110 20.45 12.59 -6.08
N GLY A 111 21.26 13.20 -5.21
CA GLY A 111 21.03 14.52 -4.62
C GLY A 111 20.35 14.50 -3.25
N PHE A 112 20.14 13.33 -2.64
CA PHE A 112 19.51 13.23 -1.32
C PHE A 112 20.54 13.39 -0.20
N LEU A 113 20.18 14.16 0.83
CA LEU A 113 20.90 14.19 2.09
C LEU A 113 20.63 12.89 2.88
N LEU A 114 21.68 12.12 3.18
CA LEU A 114 21.59 11.03 4.15
C LEU A 114 21.63 11.60 5.56
N ARG A 115 20.50 11.54 6.27
CA ARG A 115 20.43 11.98 7.68
C ARG A 115 21.04 10.95 8.62
N ASP A 116 20.91 9.68 8.26
CA ASP A 116 21.51 8.53 8.91
C ASP A 116 21.47 7.34 7.93
N SER A 117 22.09 6.21 8.27
CA SER A 117 21.91 4.94 7.58
C SER A 117 21.99 3.83 8.63
N LEU A 118 20.88 3.14 8.89
CA LEU A 118 20.71 2.31 10.08
C LEU A 118 20.55 0.83 9.73
N CYS A 119 20.91 -0.05 10.67
CA CYS A 119 20.68 -1.48 10.62
C CYS A 119 19.97 -1.93 11.90
N VAL A 120 18.94 -2.76 11.74
CA VAL A 120 18.30 -3.54 12.81
C VAL A 120 18.51 -5.01 12.46
N ALA A 121 19.37 -5.67 13.23
CA ALA A 121 19.73 -7.07 13.08
C ALA A 121 18.96 -7.93 14.10
N ALA A 122 19.19 -9.25 14.10
CA ALA A 122 18.49 -10.17 15.01
C ALA A 122 18.78 -9.92 16.50
N ASP A 123 19.94 -9.36 16.84
CA ASP A 123 20.42 -9.22 18.21
C ASP A 123 20.83 -7.79 18.63
N ALA A 124 20.98 -6.87 17.68
CA ALA A 124 21.41 -5.50 17.93
C ALA A 124 21.01 -4.55 16.78
N TRP A 125 21.17 -3.25 17.01
CA TRP A 125 21.04 -2.22 15.98
C TRP A 125 22.31 -1.36 15.90
N GLY A 126 22.51 -0.64 14.80
CA GLY A 126 23.66 0.25 14.63
C GLY A 126 23.51 1.18 13.43
N SER A 127 24.42 2.15 13.30
CA SER A 127 24.49 3.04 12.14
C SER A 127 25.70 2.68 11.27
N TYR A 128 25.51 2.61 9.96
CA TYR A 128 26.57 2.50 8.96
C TYR A 128 27.36 3.81 8.79
N LEU A 129 26.84 4.94 9.29
CA LEU A 129 27.52 6.23 9.25
C LEU A 129 28.27 6.55 10.54
N ASP A 130 28.08 5.76 11.61
CA ASP A 130 28.78 5.91 12.88
C ASP A 130 30.08 5.07 12.87
N PRO A 131 31.27 5.69 12.73
CA PRO A 131 32.53 4.97 12.76
C PRO A 131 32.85 4.37 14.13
N ASP A 132 32.19 4.85 15.19
CA ASP A 132 32.37 4.41 16.57
C ASP A 132 31.28 3.41 17.01
N CYS A 133 30.49 2.88 16.05
CA CYS A 133 29.47 1.89 16.32
C CYS A 133 30.08 0.68 17.06
N PRO A 134 29.56 0.30 18.24
CA PRO A 134 30.13 -0.79 19.02
C PRO A 134 30.17 -2.10 18.21
N ALA A 135 31.24 -2.88 18.35
CA ALA A 135 31.35 -4.20 17.71
C ALA A 135 30.14 -5.13 17.99
N PRO A 136 29.58 -5.22 19.22
CA PRO A 136 28.36 -6.01 19.45
C PRO A 136 27.06 -5.30 18.99
N GLY A 137 27.15 -4.10 18.41
CA GLY A 137 26.04 -3.20 18.17
C GLY A 137 25.46 -2.59 19.45
N HIS A 138 24.42 -1.77 19.28
CA HIS A 138 23.58 -1.28 20.37
C HIS A 138 22.45 -2.27 20.66
N PRO A 139 22.07 -2.48 21.93
CA PRO A 139 21.05 -3.47 22.28
C PRO A 139 19.66 -3.05 21.74
N LEU A 140 18.87 -4.04 21.28
CA LEU A 140 17.51 -3.80 20.77
C LEU A 140 16.56 -3.25 21.85
N SER A 141 16.88 -3.42 23.14
CA SER A 141 16.14 -2.82 24.25
C SER A 141 16.09 -1.29 24.16
N ASP A 142 17.10 -0.65 23.59
CA ASP A 142 17.12 0.82 23.43
C ASP A 142 15.97 1.32 22.55
N ILE A 143 15.53 0.51 21.58
CA ILE A 143 14.39 0.81 20.70
C ILE A 143 13.08 0.53 21.46
N ALA A 144 12.99 -0.63 22.11
CA ALA A 144 11.78 -1.07 22.82
C ALA A 144 11.45 -0.19 24.05
N GLU A 145 12.47 0.35 24.71
CA GLU A 145 12.36 1.22 25.88
C GLU A 145 12.31 2.71 25.50
N SER A 146 12.31 3.05 24.20
CA SER A 146 12.18 4.43 23.76
C SER A 146 10.84 5.02 24.26
N PRO A 147 10.84 6.24 24.86
CA PRO A 147 9.60 6.92 25.23
C PRO A 147 8.62 7.09 24.06
N ILE A 148 9.15 7.12 22.83
CA ILE A 148 8.35 7.20 21.61
C ILE A 148 7.62 5.88 21.32
N PHE A 149 8.25 4.74 21.61
CA PHE A 149 7.63 3.43 21.43
C PHE A 149 6.33 3.32 22.24
N GLU A 150 6.36 3.70 23.51
CA GLU A 150 5.16 3.73 24.36
C GLU A 150 4.16 4.80 23.93
N ALA A 151 4.61 6.03 23.66
CA ALA A 151 3.73 7.14 23.30
C ALA A 151 2.91 6.82 22.06
N VAL A 152 3.51 6.17 21.06
CA VAL A 152 2.76 5.77 19.88
C VAL A 152 1.98 4.47 20.11
N SER A 153 2.46 3.54 20.92
CA SER A 153 1.67 2.36 21.31
C SER A 153 0.38 2.71 22.09
N GLN A 154 0.43 3.73 22.94
CA GLN A 154 -0.70 4.19 23.78
C GLN A 154 -1.61 5.19 23.04
N GLY A 155 -1.04 6.12 22.26
CA GLY A 155 -1.82 7.02 21.39
C GLY A 155 -2.57 6.30 20.28
N SER A 156 -2.07 5.13 19.85
CA SER A 156 -2.74 4.25 18.89
C SER A 156 -3.90 3.42 19.45
N ALA A 157 -4.08 3.31 20.77
CA ALA A 157 -5.12 2.44 21.34
C ALA A 157 -6.56 2.91 21.03
N ALA A 158 -6.75 4.19 20.66
CA ALA A 158 -8.05 4.74 20.25
C ALA A 158 -8.18 4.98 18.74
N GLU A 159 -7.10 5.24 18.00
CA GLU A 159 -7.19 5.74 16.62
C GLU A 159 -6.11 5.23 15.63
N THR A 160 -5.27 4.24 15.96
CA THR A 160 -4.38 3.61 14.95
C THR A 160 -4.26 2.09 15.10
N PRO A 161 -4.56 1.28 14.06
CA PRO A 161 -4.64 -0.17 14.21
C PRO A 161 -3.29 -0.86 14.38
N ARG A 162 -3.32 -2.00 15.09
CA ARG A 162 -2.22 -2.98 15.19
C ARG A 162 -1.69 -3.37 13.81
N PRO A 163 -0.39 -3.72 13.69
CA PRO A 163 0.17 -4.20 12.44
C PRO A 163 -0.63 -5.40 11.90
N LEU A 164 -0.94 -5.39 10.60
CA LEU A 164 -1.82 -6.37 9.96
C LEU A 164 -1.26 -7.82 9.99
N GLY A 165 0.03 -8.00 10.31
CA GLY A 165 0.75 -9.27 10.45
C GLY A 165 2.27 -9.10 10.32
N THR A 166 2.99 -10.22 10.21
CA THR A 166 4.43 -10.27 9.84
C THR A 166 4.59 -10.78 8.41
N LEU A 167 5.72 -10.51 7.75
CA LEU A 167 5.91 -10.87 6.35
C LEU A 167 6.08 -12.39 6.15
N GLN A 168 6.70 -13.08 7.11
CA GLN A 168 6.91 -14.52 7.05
C GLN A 168 5.65 -15.34 7.37
N ASN A 169 4.80 -14.84 8.27
CA ASN A 169 3.57 -15.53 8.67
C ASN A 169 2.32 -15.00 7.94
N GLY A 170 2.49 -13.96 7.13
CA GLY A 170 1.40 -13.22 6.54
C GLY A 170 0.54 -12.52 7.61
N PRO A 171 -0.67 -12.11 7.22
CA PRO A 171 -1.65 -11.58 8.16
C PRO A 171 -2.08 -12.67 9.16
N ASP A 172 -2.20 -12.32 10.45
CA ASP A 172 -2.63 -13.26 11.49
C ASP A 172 -3.88 -14.06 11.07
N PRO A 173 -3.89 -15.40 11.25
CA PRO A 173 -5.00 -16.23 10.84
C PRO A 173 -6.26 -15.87 11.62
N ILE A 174 -7.37 -15.67 10.90
CA ILE A 174 -8.67 -15.44 11.51
C ILE A 174 -9.30 -16.79 11.83
N GLU A 175 -9.47 -17.06 13.12
CA GLU A 175 -10.19 -18.25 13.58
C GLU A 175 -11.68 -18.12 13.30
N VAL A 176 -12.22 -19.08 12.54
CA VAL A 176 -13.65 -19.18 12.24
C VAL A 176 -14.09 -20.60 12.52
N SER A 177 -15.19 -20.76 13.27
CA SER A 177 -15.74 -22.08 13.58
C SER A 177 -16.10 -22.87 12.32
N LEU A 178 -15.94 -24.19 12.37
CA LEU A 178 -16.35 -25.09 11.28
C LEU A 178 -17.82 -24.91 10.92
N ALA A 179 -18.69 -24.75 11.92
CA ALA A 179 -20.13 -24.55 11.73
C ALA A 179 -20.45 -23.28 10.93
N ALA A 180 -19.74 -22.17 11.18
CA ALA A 180 -19.90 -20.94 10.40
C ALA A 180 -19.45 -21.13 8.94
N ARG A 181 -18.29 -21.77 8.72
CA ARG A 181 -17.80 -22.11 7.37
C ARG A 181 -18.79 -22.97 6.58
N GLU A 182 -19.39 -23.98 7.23
CA GLU A 182 -20.40 -24.84 6.61
C GLU A 182 -21.69 -24.09 6.26
N ARG A 183 -22.14 -23.16 7.12
CA ARG A 183 -23.32 -22.32 6.85
C ARG A 183 -23.08 -21.40 5.66
N VAL A 184 -21.95 -20.68 5.62
CA VAL A 184 -21.57 -19.84 4.47
C VAL A 184 -21.47 -20.67 3.20
N ALA A 185 -20.82 -21.83 3.22
CA ALA A 185 -20.71 -22.70 2.05
C ALA A 185 -22.07 -23.21 1.53
N ARG A 186 -23.06 -23.40 2.42
CA ARG A 186 -24.43 -23.78 2.03
C ARG A 186 -25.16 -22.62 1.36
N ILE A 187 -25.10 -21.44 1.96
CA ILE A 187 -25.77 -20.23 1.43
C ILE A 187 -25.14 -19.80 0.10
N TYR A 188 -23.81 -19.80 0.01
CA TYR A 188 -23.07 -19.51 -1.22
C TYR A 188 -23.49 -20.42 -2.37
N ARG A 189 -23.59 -21.75 -2.14
CA ARG A 189 -24.08 -22.69 -3.17
C ARG A 189 -25.51 -22.38 -3.60
N ARG A 190 -26.39 -22.05 -2.66
CA ARG A 190 -27.77 -21.63 -2.96
C ARG A 190 -27.79 -20.40 -3.87
N TYR A 191 -26.99 -19.37 -3.56
CA TYR A 191 -26.92 -18.16 -4.38
C TYR A 191 -26.31 -18.41 -5.76
N ARG A 192 -25.27 -19.23 -5.86
CA ARG A 192 -24.73 -19.64 -7.17
C ARG A 192 -25.78 -20.31 -8.05
N HIS A 193 -26.56 -21.24 -7.49
CA HIS A 193 -27.62 -21.90 -8.23
C HIS A 193 -28.73 -20.93 -8.66
N LEU A 194 -29.04 -19.94 -7.83
CA LEU A 194 -30.04 -18.93 -8.13
C LEU A 194 -29.60 -18.01 -9.27
N ILE A 195 -28.34 -17.53 -9.25
CA ILE A 195 -27.77 -16.70 -10.31
C ILE A 195 -27.70 -17.48 -11.64
N ALA A 196 -27.18 -18.71 -11.62
CA ALA A 196 -27.10 -19.55 -12.82
C ALA A 196 -28.49 -19.85 -13.42
N ARG A 197 -29.54 -19.90 -12.59
CA ARG A 197 -30.92 -20.05 -13.08
C ARG A 197 -31.42 -18.77 -13.76
N ALA A 198 -31.08 -17.60 -13.21
CA ALA A 198 -31.49 -16.31 -13.77
C ALA A 198 -30.84 -16.01 -15.11
N GLU A 199 -29.59 -16.43 -15.31
CA GLU A 199 -28.91 -16.39 -16.61
C GLU A 199 -29.72 -17.09 -17.72
N ASN A 200 -30.54 -18.08 -17.36
CA ASN A 200 -31.38 -18.84 -18.29
C ASN A 200 -32.86 -18.41 -18.28
N ALA A 201 -33.23 -17.41 -17.49
CA ALA A 201 -34.62 -17.00 -17.23
C ALA A 201 -34.70 -15.47 -17.04
N PRO A 202 -34.77 -14.69 -18.14
CA PRO A 202 -34.63 -13.23 -18.11
C PRO A 202 -35.62 -12.51 -17.19
N GLU A 203 -36.78 -13.09 -16.96
CA GLU A 203 -37.82 -12.60 -16.06
C GLU A 203 -37.40 -12.54 -14.58
N LEU A 204 -36.37 -13.28 -14.18
CA LEU A 204 -35.86 -13.29 -12.81
C LEU A 204 -34.83 -12.18 -12.53
N PHE A 205 -34.27 -11.56 -13.57
CA PHE A 205 -33.22 -10.54 -13.43
C PHE A 205 -33.64 -9.30 -12.63
N PRO A 206 -34.85 -8.71 -12.80
CA PRO A 206 -35.21 -7.50 -12.07
C PRO A 206 -35.24 -7.71 -10.55
N THR A 207 -35.78 -8.84 -10.09
CA THR A 207 -35.84 -9.17 -8.66
C THR A 207 -34.47 -9.54 -8.12
N LEU A 208 -33.65 -10.26 -8.89
CA LEU A 208 -32.30 -10.63 -8.46
C LEU A 208 -31.32 -9.47 -8.47
N GLY A 209 -31.40 -8.57 -9.45
CA GLY A 209 -30.59 -7.37 -9.51
C GLY A 209 -30.85 -6.42 -8.33
N PHE A 210 -32.08 -6.39 -7.81
CA PHE A 210 -32.39 -5.66 -6.57
C PHE A 210 -31.78 -6.32 -5.32
N VAL A 211 -31.75 -7.66 -5.27
CA VAL A 211 -31.22 -8.41 -4.12
C VAL A 211 -29.69 -8.49 -4.13
N PHE A 212 -29.08 -8.53 -5.31
CA PHE A 212 -27.64 -8.61 -5.53
C PHE A 212 -27.12 -7.39 -6.29
N ASP A 213 -27.48 -6.19 -5.83
CA ASP A 213 -26.90 -4.94 -6.32
C ASP A 213 -25.45 -4.87 -5.81
N PRO A 214 -24.43 -4.96 -6.69
CA PRO A 214 -23.04 -5.00 -6.27
C PRO A 214 -22.57 -3.65 -5.70
N VAL A 215 -23.14 -2.53 -6.16
CA VAL A 215 -22.79 -1.19 -5.66
C VAL A 215 -23.35 -0.99 -4.26
N ALA A 216 -24.61 -1.36 -4.03
CA ALA A 216 -25.24 -1.26 -2.72
C ALA A 216 -24.59 -2.20 -1.71
N ILE A 217 -24.30 -3.45 -2.10
CA ILE A 217 -23.64 -4.43 -1.22
C ILE A 217 -22.22 -3.98 -0.87
N ALA A 218 -21.46 -3.42 -1.82
CA ALA A 218 -20.13 -2.88 -1.51
C ALA A 218 -20.16 -1.75 -0.48
N GLU A 219 -21.08 -0.78 -0.58
CA GLU A 219 -21.17 0.26 0.48
C GLU A 219 -21.63 -0.33 1.82
N ALA A 220 -22.64 -1.20 1.82
CA ALA A 220 -23.13 -1.83 3.04
C ALA A 220 -22.03 -2.64 3.73
N ALA A 221 -21.20 -3.35 2.94
CA ALA A 221 -20.12 -4.20 3.41
C ALA A 221 -19.12 -3.47 4.30
N LEU A 222 -18.81 -2.21 4.00
CA LEU A 222 -17.89 -1.38 4.81
C LEU A 222 -18.46 -0.99 6.18
N THR A 223 -19.75 -1.24 6.42
CA THR A 223 -20.45 -0.90 7.68
C THR A 223 -20.89 -2.13 8.48
N TRP A 224 -20.67 -3.33 7.95
CA TRP A 224 -21.05 -4.57 8.61
C TRP A 224 -20.26 -4.79 9.91
N PRO A 225 -20.82 -5.54 10.87
CA PRO A 225 -19.99 -6.07 11.95
C PRO A 225 -18.87 -6.94 11.39
N ASN A 226 -17.75 -7.02 12.12
CA ASN A 226 -16.69 -7.98 11.81
C ASN A 226 -16.54 -8.94 13.00
N PRO A 227 -16.89 -10.24 12.86
CA PRO A 227 -17.28 -10.92 11.62
C PRO A 227 -18.67 -10.53 11.09
N PRO A 228 -18.86 -10.53 9.75
CA PRO A 228 -20.18 -10.31 9.14
C PRO A 228 -21.10 -11.52 9.34
N THR A 229 -22.39 -11.35 9.07
CA THR A 229 -23.34 -12.47 9.09
C THR A 229 -23.01 -13.49 7.99
N GLU A 230 -23.43 -14.74 8.15
CA GLU A 230 -23.19 -15.76 7.11
C GLU A 230 -23.92 -15.48 5.79
N GLU A 231 -25.04 -14.75 5.83
CA GLU A 231 -25.78 -14.34 4.63
C GLU A 231 -25.05 -13.23 3.88
N ASP A 232 -24.60 -12.19 4.58
CA ASP A 232 -23.83 -11.07 4.03
C ASP A 232 -22.51 -11.55 3.42
N ALA A 233 -21.77 -12.39 4.16
CA ALA A 233 -20.53 -13.00 3.68
C ALA A 233 -20.77 -13.80 2.40
N ALA A 234 -21.84 -14.60 2.34
CA ALA A 234 -22.16 -15.39 1.15
C ALA A 234 -22.65 -14.54 -0.03
N ALA A 235 -23.35 -13.44 0.22
CA ALA A 235 -23.82 -12.50 -0.79
C ALA A 235 -22.66 -11.74 -1.44
N LEU A 236 -21.73 -11.19 -0.64
CA LEU A 236 -20.51 -10.60 -1.18
C LEU A 236 -19.69 -11.66 -1.92
N LEU A 237 -19.52 -12.85 -1.34
CA LEU A 237 -18.71 -13.91 -1.93
C LEU A 237 -19.24 -14.36 -3.29
N VAL A 238 -20.57 -14.44 -3.49
CA VAL A 238 -21.14 -14.84 -4.78
C VAL A 238 -20.95 -13.75 -5.84
N LEU A 239 -21.08 -12.48 -5.46
CA LEU A 239 -20.90 -11.34 -6.36
C LEU A 239 -19.48 -11.25 -6.91
N VAL A 240 -18.48 -11.35 -6.03
CA VAL A 240 -17.07 -11.23 -6.42
C VAL A 240 -16.55 -12.39 -7.25
N GLN A 241 -17.35 -13.45 -7.47
CA GLN A 241 -16.97 -14.49 -8.43
C GLN A 241 -17.12 -14.00 -9.88
N GLY A 242 -18.00 -13.02 -10.14
CA GLY A 242 -18.13 -12.39 -11.44
C GLY A 242 -17.04 -11.34 -11.64
N PRO A 243 -16.15 -11.45 -12.64
CA PRO A 243 -15.06 -10.50 -12.84
C PRO A 243 -15.51 -9.02 -12.89
N PRO A 244 -16.58 -8.65 -13.61
CA PRO A 244 -17.03 -7.24 -13.65
C PRO A 244 -17.41 -6.71 -12.27
N ASN A 245 -18.14 -7.51 -11.47
CA ASN A 245 -18.54 -7.12 -10.12
C ASN A 245 -17.35 -7.08 -9.16
N ARG A 246 -16.45 -8.06 -9.22
CA ARG A 246 -15.23 -8.09 -8.40
C ARG A 246 -14.40 -6.82 -8.61
N ASP A 247 -14.17 -6.49 -9.87
CA ASP A 247 -13.31 -5.39 -10.28
C ASP A 247 -13.93 -4.05 -9.90
N GLN A 248 -15.25 -3.91 -10.10
CA GLN A 248 -16.04 -2.77 -9.65
C GLN A 248 -16.02 -2.60 -8.12
N ILE A 249 -16.28 -3.66 -7.34
CA ILE A 249 -16.29 -3.61 -5.88
C ILE A 249 -14.91 -3.24 -5.34
N MET A 250 -13.85 -3.76 -5.98
CA MET A 250 -12.47 -3.48 -5.61
C MET A 250 -12.11 -1.99 -5.75
N VAL A 251 -12.47 -1.35 -6.88
CA VAL A 251 -12.26 0.09 -7.06
C VAL A 251 -13.20 0.92 -6.17
N GLN A 252 -14.43 0.46 -5.92
CA GLN A 252 -15.38 1.14 -5.01
C GLN A 252 -14.89 1.15 -3.55
N PHE A 253 -14.29 0.05 -3.09
CA PHE A 253 -13.64 -0.01 -1.78
C PHE A 253 -12.47 0.97 -1.66
N ALA A 254 -11.78 1.27 -2.76
CA ALA A 254 -10.65 2.19 -2.77
C ALA A 254 -11.02 3.66 -2.99
N PHE A 255 -11.96 3.96 -3.88
CA PHE A 255 -12.22 5.32 -4.37
C PHE A 255 -13.61 5.85 -4.08
N GLY A 256 -14.48 5.04 -3.47
CA GLY A 256 -15.82 5.49 -3.05
C GLY A 256 -16.94 5.04 -3.98
N ARG A 257 -18.17 5.33 -3.54
CA ARG A 257 -19.41 4.89 -4.18
C ARG A 257 -19.52 5.35 -5.64
N ASP A 258 -19.14 6.60 -5.91
CA ASP A 258 -19.30 7.20 -7.25
C ASP A 258 -18.44 6.48 -8.28
N GLU A 259 -17.20 6.12 -7.92
CA GLU A 259 -16.34 5.30 -8.77
C GLU A 259 -16.93 3.90 -8.98
N GLY A 260 -17.56 3.33 -7.94
CA GLY A 260 -18.30 2.07 -8.02
C GLY A 260 -19.48 2.13 -8.99
N VAL A 261 -20.30 3.18 -8.93
CA VAL A 261 -21.43 3.41 -9.86
C VAL A 261 -20.91 3.52 -11.29
N ARG A 262 -19.86 4.32 -11.51
CA ARG A 262 -19.24 4.54 -12.82
C ARG A 262 -18.74 3.23 -13.43
N ALA A 263 -18.00 2.43 -12.66
CA ALA A 263 -17.51 1.11 -13.09
C ALA A 263 -18.67 0.13 -13.36
N HIS A 264 -19.72 0.17 -12.54
CA HIS A 264 -20.90 -0.68 -12.71
C HIS A 264 -21.67 -0.36 -14.00
N GLU A 265 -21.96 0.91 -14.26
CA GLU A 265 -22.63 1.38 -15.48
C GLU A 265 -21.84 1.00 -16.74
N MET A 266 -20.51 1.16 -16.69
CA MET A 266 -19.62 0.75 -17.78
C MET A 266 -19.68 -0.76 -18.05
N ASN A 267 -19.64 -1.59 -16.99
CA ASN A 267 -19.77 -3.04 -17.12
C ASN A 267 -21.11 -3.44 -17.73
N HIS A 268 -22.22 -2.79 -17.34
CA HIS A 268 -23.53 -3.01 -17.93
C HIS A 268 -23.61 -2.61 -19.40
N ARG A 269 -22.97 -1.49 -19.78
CA ARG A 269 -22.87 -1.06 -21.17
C ARG A 269 -22.16 -2.11 -22.01
N TYR A 270 -21.00 -2.60 -21.56
CA TYR A 270 -20.27 -3.64 -22.28
C TYR A 270 -21.05 -4.95 -22.38
N ALA A 271 -21.71 -5.39 -21.31
CA ALA A 271 -22.54 -6.59 -21.34
C ALA A 271 -23.65 -6.48 -22.41
N ARG A 272 -24.36 -5.34 -22.47
CA ARG A 272 -25.39 -5.09 -23.50
C ARG A 272 -24.80 -5.10 -24.90
N LEU A 273 -23.64 -4.46 -25.12
CA LEU A 273 -22.98 -4.46 -26.42
C LEU A 273 -22.57 -5.88 -26.86
N GLN A 274 -22.09 -6.72 -25.94
CA GLN A 274 -21.78 -8.11 -26.24
C GLN A 274 -23.03 -8.91 -26.61
N ASP A 275 -24.13 -8.72 -25.88
CA ASP A 275 -25.40 -9.40 -26.17
C ASP A 275 -26.00 -8.97 -27.51
N ASP A 276 -25.98 -7.66 -27.82
CA ASP A 276 -26.55 -7.09 -29.03
C ASP A 276 -25.72 -7.40 -30.29
N THR A 277 -24.39 -7.46 -30.16
CA THR A 277 -23.48 -7.59 -31.32
C THR A 277 -22.84 -8.98 -31.46
N GLY A 278 -22.84 -9.79 -30.41
CA GLY A 278 -22.11 -11.07 -30.34
C GLY A 278 -20.58 -10.92 -30.34
N ARG A 279 -20.05 -9.69 -30.24
CA ARG A 279 -18.60 -9.42 -30.24
C ARG A 279 -17.97 -9.74 -28.89
N ARG A 280 -16.66 -10.02 -28.89
CA ARG A 280 -15.90 -10.22 -27.65
C ARG A 280 -15.60 -8.88 -26.99
N LEU A 281 -15.55 -8.86 -25.66
CA LEU A 281 -15.21 -7.67 -24.88
C LEU A 281 -13.88 -7.05 -25.31
N ASP A 282 -12.85 -7.88 -25.52
CA ASP A 282 -11.51 -7.43 -25.94
C ASP A 282 -11.57 -6.61 -27.24
N ASP A 283 -12.41 -7.01 -28.20
CA ASP A 283 -12.55 -6.33 -29.49
C ASP A 283 -13.25 -4.96 -29.32
N LEU A 284 -14.25 -4.91 -28.44
CA LEU A 284 -15.00 -3.68 -28.13
C LEU A 284 -14.10 -2.65 -27.41
N VAL A 285 -13.38 -3.10 -26.38
CA VAL A 285 -12.47 -2.25 -25.59
C VAL A 285 -11.31 -1.76 -26.47
N THR A 286 -10.73 -2.63 -27.31
CA THR A 286 -9.63 -2.24 -28.21
C THR A 286 -10.07 -1.17 -29.21
N GLU A 287 -11.28 -1.28 -29.75
CA GLU A 287 -11.84 -0.26 -30.65
C GLU A 287 -12.05 1.08 -29.94
N GLU A 288 -12.65 1.07 -28.74
CA GLU A 288 -12.86 2.29 -27.95
C GLU A 288 -11.54 2.96 -27.54
N LEU A 289 -10.52 2.18 -27.15
CA LEU A 289 -9.18 2.71 -26.87
C LEU A 289 -8.53 3.36 -28.10
N ASN A 290 -8.70 2.77 -29.29
CA ASN A 290 -8.16 3.34 -30.53
C ASN A 290 -8.84 4.66 -30.92
N VAL A 291 -10.11 4.83 -30.57
CA VAL A 291 -10.88 6.07 -30.80
C VAL A 291 -10.65 7.09 -29.68
N GLY A 292 -9.99 6.70 -28.59
CA GLY A 292 -9.66 7.57 -27.46
C GLY A 292 -10.83 7.83 -26.51
N GLU A 293 -11.76 6.87 -26.40
CA GLU A 293 -12.90 6.98 -25.47
C GLU A 293 -12.43 7.09 -24.01
N PRO A 294 -12.72 8.21 -23.31
CA PRO A 294 -12.17 8.47 -21.97
C PRO A 294 -12.59 7.46 -20.90
N THR A 295 -13.77 6.86 -21.05
CA THR A 295 -14.36 5.96 -20.03
C THR A 295 -13.65 4.61 -19.96
N ALA A 296 -13.27 4.04 -21.11
CA ALA A 296 -12.55 2.76 -21.19
C ALA A 296 -11.13 2.86 -20.60
N ILE A 297 -10.48 4.01 -20.78
CA ILE A 297 -9.14 4.29 -20.27
C ILE A 297 -9.14 4.35 -18.75
N HIS A 298 -10.09 5.09 -18.16
CA HIS A 298 -10.08 5.37 -16.72
C HIS A 298 -10.10 4.11 -15.85
N ALA A 299 -10.95 3.13 -16.12
CA ALA A 299 -11.02 1.93 -15.28
C ALA A 299 -9.73 1.09 -15.33
N SER A 300 -9.11 1.01 -16.51
CA SER A 300 -7.79 0.39 -16.68
C SER A 300 -6.71 1.16 -15.93
N ASP A 301 -6.71 2.49 -16.03
CA ASP A 301 -5.74 3.35 -15.36
C ASP A 301 -5.85 3.26 -13.84
N VAL A 302 -7.07 3.18 -13.29
CA VAL A 302 -7.30 2.92 -11.86
C VAL A 302 -6.68 1.58 -11.47
N MET A 303 -6.99 0.50 -12.20
CA MET A 303 -6.51 -0.85 -11.86
C MET A 303 -4.99 -0.98 -11.95
N LEU A 304 -4.39 -0.34 -12.95
CA LEU A 304 -2.96 -0.37 -13.20
C LEU A 304 -2.18 0.65 -12.38
N GLY A 305 -2.84 1.56 -11.66
CA GLY A 305 -2.13 2.55 -10.85
C GLY A 305 -1.65 3.77 -11.60
N LEU A 306 -2.19 4.07 -12.78
CA LEU A 306 -1.66 5.12 -13.66
C LEU A 306 -2.22 6.52 -13.34
N GLN A 307 -3.24 6.61 -12.48
CA GLN A 307 -3.80 7.88 -12.04
C GLN A 307 -3.10 8.43 -10.79
N SER A 308 -3.13 9.75 -10.64
CA SER A 308 -2.55 10.45 -9.48
C SER A 308 -3.52 10.62 -8.29
N GLU A 309 -4.82 10.45 -8.52
CA GLU A 309 -5.82 10.54 -7.45
C GLU A 309 -5.60 9.42 -6.43
N ARG A 310 -5.54 9.80 -5.15
CA ARG A 310 -5.24 8.85 -4.08
C ARG A 310 -6.51 8.12 -3.64
N PRO A 311 -6.43 6.81 -3.37
CA PRO A 311 -7.55 6.12 -2.76
C PRO A 311 -7.75 6.55 -1.31
N ASP A 312 -8.97 6.35 -0.83
CA ASP A 312 -9.33 6.49 0.58
C ASP A 312 -8.71 5.35 1.39
N VAL A 313 -7.69 5.70 2.17
CA VAL A 313 -6.92 4.75 2.98
C VAL A 313 -7.78 4.06 4.04
N ASP A 314 -8.73 4.77 4.65
CA ASP A 314 -9.55 4.23 5.72
C ASP A 314 -10.58 3.25 5.17
N ARG A 315 -11.18 3.55 4.02
CA ARG A 315 -12.07 2.61 3.30
C ARG A 315 -11.32 1.34 2.91
N ILE A 316 -10.10 1.45 2.37
CA ILE A 316 -9.29 0.26 2.04
C ILE A 316 -8.99 -0.57 3.29
N ARG A 317 -8.64 0.05 4.42
CA ARG A 317 -8.33 -0.67 5.67
C ARG A 317 -9.54 -1.45 6.19
N VAL A 318 -10.72 -0.84 6.17
CA VAL A 318 -11.98 -1.51 6.52
C VAL A 318 -12.25 -2.68 5.56
N ALA A 319 -12.08 -2.47 4.26
CA ALA A 319 -12.26 -3.51 3.24
C ALA A 319 -11.30 -4.70 3.44
N ILE A 320 -10.01 -4.45 3.69
CA ILE A 320 -9.02 -5.50 3.97
C ILE A 320 -9.44 -6.31 5.20
N THR A 321 -9.88 -5.63 6.26
CA THR A 321 -10.29 -6.26 7.52
C THR A 321 -11.51 -7.16 7.32
N LEU A 322 -12.52 -6.69 6.58
CA LEU A 322 -13.68 -7.48 6.17
C LEU A 322 -13.28 -8.70 5.30
N LEU A 323 -12.52 -8.46 4.23
CA LEU A 323 -12.20 -9.47 3.23
C LEU A 323 -11.38 -10.62 3.81
N ARG A 324 -10.47 -10.34 4.77
CA ARG A 324 -9.76 -11.39 5.51
C ARG A 324 -10.74 -12.33 6.22
N THR A 325 -11.76 -11.79 6.88
CA THR A 325 -12.78 -12.60 7.56
C THR A 325 -13.63 -13.36 6.56
N VAL A 326 -14.04 -12.73 5.46
CA VAL A 326 -14.81 -13.39 4.38
C VAL A 326 -14.01 -14.56 3.78
N VAL A 327 -12.70 -14.40 3.52
CA VAL A 327 -11.81 -15.47 3.07
C VAL A 327 -11.74 -16.62 4.07
N ALA A 328 -11.65 -16.31 5.37
CA ALA A 328 -11.60 -17.30 6.44
C ALA A 328 -12.93 -18.09 6.58
N MET A 329 -14.06 -17.45 6.27
CA MET A 329 -15.39 -18.08 6.23
C MET A 329 -15.66 -18.85 4.92
N ALA A 330 -15.04 -18.45 3.81
CA ALA A 330 -15.34 -18.96 2.48
C ALA A 330 -14.89 -20.43 2.26
N PRO A 331 -15.67 -21.23 1.49
CA PRO A 331 -15.21 -22.51 0.97
C PRO A 331 -13.97 -22.31 0.08
N ARG A 332 -13.04 -23.25 0.11
CA ARG A 332 -11.71 -23.13 -0.54
C ARG A 332 -11.82 -22.70 -2.01
N SER A 333 -12.74 -23.25 -2.78
CA SER A 333 -12.91 -22.96 -4.21
C SER A 333 -13.43 -21.54 -4.52
N ALA A 334 -13.93 -20.80 -3.54
CA ALA A 334 -14.46 -19.43 -3.72
C ALA A 334 -13.48 -18.35 -3.24
N ARG A 335 -12.35 -18.75 -2.63
CA ARG A 335 -11.34 -17.83 -2.08
C ARG A 335 -10.48 -17.07 -3.11
N PRO A 336 -10.20 -17.57 -4.33
CA PRO A 336 -9.31 -16.86 -5.25
C PRO A 336 -9.73 -15.41 -5.54
N ALA A 337 -11.03 -15.15 -5.74
CA ALA A 337 -11.55 -13.80 -5.98
C ALA A 337 -11.26 -12.81 -4.84
N PRO A 338 -11.73 -13.03 -3.58
CA PRO A 338 -11.45 -12.11 -2.48
C PRO A 338 -9.95 -12.07 -2.09
N LEU A 339 -9.17 -13.13 -2.35
CA LEU A 339 -7.71 -13.07 -2.20
C LEU A 339 -7.06 -12.10 -3.19
N CYS A 340 -7.51 -12.08 -4.46
CA CYS A 340 -7.03 -11.09 -5.43
C CYS A 340 -7.42 -9.66 -5.03
N MET A 341 -8.62 -9.47 -4.47
CA MET A 341 -9.04 -8.17 -3.95
C MET A 341 -8.14 -7.72 -2.78
N LEU A 342 -7.85 -8.63 -1.83
CA LEU A 342 -6.90 -8.36 -0.75
C LEU A 342 -5.51 -8.01 -1.28
N ALA A 343 -5.05 -8.69 -2.33
CA ALA A 343 -3.78 -8.42 -2.96
C ALA A 343 -3.72 -7.01 -3.54
N TRP A 344 -4.68 -6.65 -4.40
CA TRP A 344 -4.70 -5.35 -5.05
C TRP A 344 -4.89 -4.20 -4.05
N LEU A 345 -5.79 -4.35 -3.06
CA LEU A 345 -5.99 -3.35 -2.01
C LEU A 345 -4.72 -3.16 -1.15
N SER A 346 -4.00 -4.24 -0.86
CA SER A 346 -2.71 -4.16 -0.15
C SER A 346 -1.66 -3.44 -1.01
N TRP A 347 -1.60 -3.72 -2.31
CA TRP A 347 -0.73 -3.03 -3.25
C TRP A 347 -1.09 -1.55 -3.40
N ALA A 348 -2.38 -1.20 -3.42
CA ALA A 348 -2.86 0.18 -3.49
C ALA A 348 -2.40 1.02 -2.28
N LEU A 349 -2.21 0.40 -1.11
CA LEU A 349 -1.61 0.99 0.09
C LEU A 349 -0.07 0.90 0.14
N GLY A 350 0.59 0.44 -0.93
CA GLY A 350 2.05 0.31 -1.00
C GLY A 350 2.62 -0.97 -0.35
N SER A 351 1.77 -1.89 0.12
CA SER A 351 2.18 -3.16 0.76
C SER A 351 2.39 -4.28 -0.26
N GLY A 352 3.34 -4.12 -1.18
CA GLY A 352 3.56 -5.07 -2.29
C GLY A 352 3.88 -6.52 -1.88
N SER A 353 4.55 -6.74 -0.74
CA SER A 353 4.82 -8.10 -0.27
C SER A 353 3.60 -8.78 0.34
N VAL A 354 2.74 -8.03 1.04
CA VAL A 354 1.44 -8.53 1.50
C VAL A 354 0.56 -8.85 0.30
N ALA A 355 0.61 -8.03 -0.75
CA ALA A 355 -0.07 -8.30 -2.00
C ALA A 355 0.40 -9.63 -2.62
N GLY A 356 1.71 -9.84 -2.73
CA GLY A 356 2.30 -11.09 -3.22
C GLY A 356 1.85 -12.32 -2.44
N PHE A 357 1.81 -12.24 -1.11
CA PHE A 357 1.33 -13.33 -0.25
C PHE A 357 -0.10 -13.76 -0.57
N PHE A 358 -1.01 -12.81 -0.81
CA PHE A 358 -2.40 -13.13 -1.18
C PHE A 358 -2.51 -13.69 -2.62
N VAL A 359 -1.68 -13.20 -3.54
CA VAL A 359 -1.58 -13.76 -4.90
C VAL A 359 -1.11 -15.22 -4.86
N ASP A 360 -0.06 -15.52 -4.10
CA ASP A 360 0.47 -16.88 -3.95
C ASP A 360 -0.60 -17.83 -3.39
N GLN A 361 -1.38 -17.40 -2.39
CA GLN A 361 -2.49 -18.19 -1.87
C GLN A 361 -3.58 -18.43 -2.92
N ALA A 362 -3.91 -17.42 -3.74
CA ALA A 362 -4.91 -17.59 -4.79
C ALA A 362 -4.42 -18.61 -5.83
N LEU A 363 -3.17 -18.52 -6.27
CA LEU A 363 -2.55 -19.44 -7.23
C LEU A 363 -2.35 -20.86 -6.68
N ALA A 364 -2.13 -21.00 -5.37
CA ALA A 364 -2.07 -22.30 -4.71
C ALA A 364 -3.44 -23.00 -4.63
N ILE A 365 -4.54 -22.26 -4.75
CA ILE A 365 -5.90 -22.80 -4.85
C ILE A 365 -6.27 -23.07 -6.30
N ASP A 366 -5.98 -22.14 -7.19
CA ASP A 366 -6.23 -22.22 -8.63
C ASP A 366 -5.09 -21.53 -9.40
N SER A 367 -4.19 -22.35 -9.95
CA SER A 367 -3.01 -21.88 -10.68
C SER A 367 -3.33 -21.18 -12.00
N GLN A 368 -4.59 -21.26 -12.46
CA GLN A 368 -5.05 -20.64 -13.71
C GLN A 368 -5.97 -19.44 -13.46
N TYR A 369 -6.13 -18.99 -12.22
CA TYR A 369 -7.00 -17.86 -11.89
C TYR A 369 -6.47 -16.56 -12.52
N SER A 370 -7.12 -16.09 -13.60
CA SER A 370 -6.58 -15.03 -14.46
C SER A 370 -6.19 -13.75 -13.72
N MET A 371 -7.02 -13.29 -12.77
CA MET A 371 -6.71 -12.09 -12.00
C MET A 371 -5.45 -12.25 -11.13
N ALA A 372 -5.24 -13.43 -10.54
CA ALA A 372 -4.04 -13.67 -9.74
C ALA A 372 -2.77 -13.65 -10.61
N ILE A 373 -2.86 -14.18 -11.84
CA ILE A 373 -1.76 -14.12 -12.83
C ILE A 373 -1.47 -12.66 -13.24
N LEU A 374 -2.51 -11.86 -13.50
CA LEU A 374 -2.35 -10.45 -13.86
C LEU A 374 -1.73 -9.64 -12.72
N LEU A 375 -2.16 -9.86 -11.48
CA LEU A 375 -1.57 -9.22 -10.31
C LEU A 375 -0.12 -9.68 -10.07
N ASP A 376 0.19 -10.96 -10.25
CA ASP A 376 1.56 -11.48 -10.18
C ASP A 376 2.48 -10.76 -11.20
N LEU A 377 2.02 -10.59 -12.44
CA LEU A 377 2.75 -9.83 -13.47
C LEU A 377 2.94 -8.37 -13.08
N LEU A 378 1.89 -7.71 -12.58
CA LEU A 378 1.94 -6.33 -12.10
C LEU A 378 2.98 -6.19 -10.98
N LEU A 379 2.94 -7.05 -9.96
CA LEU A 379 3.86 -7.01 -8.82
C LEU A 379 5.31 -7.32 -9.22
N LYS A 380 5.53 -8.31 -10.10
CA LYS A 380 6.86 -8.67 -10.61
C LYS A 380 7.50 -7.59 -11.47
N SER A 381 6.70 -6.72 -12.09
CA SER A 381 7.22 -5.56 -12.82
C SER A 381 7.85 -4.51 -11.90
N GLY A 382 7.58 -4.57 -10.58
CA GLY A 382 8.01 -3.56 -9.62
C GLY A 382 7.25 -2.23 -9.76
N HIS A 383 6.12 -2.23 -10.46
CA HIS A 383 5.28 -1.05 -10.62
C HIS A 383 4.62 -0.67 -9.29
N LEU A 384 4.84 0.57 -8.88
CA LEU A 384 4.10 1.23 -7.80
C LEU A 384 3.07 2.17 -8.43
N PRO A 385 1.86 2.27 -7.85
CA PRO A 385 0.86 3.16 -8.40
C PRO A 385 1.32 4.62 -8.31
N GLU A 386 1.01 5.42 -9.31
CA GLU A 386 1.38 6.83 -9.43
C GLU A 386 0.84 7.66 -8.24
N TRP A 387 -0.33 7.31 -7.71
CA TRP A 387 -0.88 7.93 -6.49
C TRP A 387 -0.02 7.72 -5.23
N ALA A 388 0.91 6.74 -5.22
CA ALA A 388 1.86 6.58 -4.13
C ALA A 388 2.81 7.79 -4.03
N PHE A 389 3.10 8.44 -5.17
CA PHE A 389 3.98 9.60 -5.28
C PHE A 389 3.25 10.94 -5.20
N ALA A 390 1.92 10.92 -5.27
CA ALA A 390 1.09 12.13 -5.14
C ALA A 390 1.22 12.73 -3.74
N VAL A 391 1.46 14.05 -3.68
CA VAL A 391 1.44 14.81 -2.43
C VAL A 391 -0.01 14.89 -1.93
N PRO A 392 -0.31 14.57 -0.66
CA PRO A 392 -1.62 14.84 -0.09
C PRO A 392 -2.01 16.29 -0.36
N ARG A 393 -3.25 16.54 -0.80
CA ARG A 393 -3.79 17.91 -0.72
C ARG A 393 -3.80 18.27 0.77
N ASP A 394 -3.16 19.38 1.12
CA ASP A 394 -3.36 19.97 2.44
C ASP A 394 -4.81 20.48 2.48
N ASP A 395 -5.75 19.61 2.85
CA ASP A 395 -7.03 20.08 3.38
C ASP A 395 -6.71 20.63 4.79
N ASP A 396 -6.98 21.93 4.98
CA ASP A 396 -6.85 22.70 6.22
C ASP A 396 -5.42 23.16 6.61
N ARG A 397 -4.81 24.00 5.77
CA ARG A 397 -3.99 25.11 6.29
C ARG A 397 -4.53 26.40 5.73
N ASP A 398 -5.33 27.06 6.55
CA ASP A 398 -5.69 28.46 6.36
C ASP A 398 -4.42 29.26 6.04
N ASP A 399 -4.49 29.99 4.92
CA ASP A 399 -3.65 31.13 4.58
C ASP A 399 -3.92 32.29 5.56
N GLU A 400 -3.77 32.04 6.86
CA GLU A 400 -3.84 33.07 7.90
C GLU A 400 -2.62 32.96 8.82
N GLU A 401 -1.49 33.43 8.32
CA GLU A 401 -0.63 34.34 9.06
C GLU A 401 0.22 35.11 8.04
N GLY A 402 -0.34 36.24 7.61
CA GLY A 402 0.39 37.27 6.90
C GLY A 402 1.42 37.87 7.84
N ASP A 403 2.64 37.35 7.81
CA ASP A 403 3.79 38.08 8.31
C ASP A 403 4.18 39.11 7.26
N GLY A 404 3.72 40.34 7.52
CA GLY A 404 4.18 41.53 6.84
C GLY A 404 5.68 41.67 7.05
N TYR A 405 6.44 41.41 5.99
CA TYR A 405 7.78 41.94 5.85
C TYR A 405 7.63 43.43 5.51
N GLU A 406 7.58 44.28 6.54
CA GLU A 406 8.03 45.67 6.38
C GLU A 406 9.51 45.59 5.97
N LEU A 407 9.78 45.99 4.73
CA LEU A 407 11.11 46.25 4.23
C LEU A 407 11.66 47.45 5.03
N ASP A 408 12.54 47.17 5.99
CA ASP A 408 13.46 48.18 6.51
C ASP A 408 14.40 48.58 5.35
N GLU A 409 13.99 49.60 4.61
CA GLU A 409 14.84 50.43 3.76
C GLU A 409 15.76 51.27 4.64
N ASP A 410 16.90 50.73 5.04
CA ASP A 410 18.12 51.52 5.23
C ASP A 410 19.29 50.55 5.32
N TRP A 411 20.21 50.60 4.35
CA TRP A 411 21.63 50.19 4.43
C TRP A 411 22.14 49.94 3.01
N GLY A 412 22.60 51.02 2.37
CA GLY A 412 23.33 50.90 1.12
C GLY A 412 23.44 52.21 0.35
N ASP A 413 24.07 53.21 0.93
CA ASP A 413 24.87 54.16 0.15
C ASP A 413 26.01 54.72 1.02
N ASP A 414 27.13 54.97 0.36
CA ASP A 414 28.36 55.60 0.84
C ASP A 414 29.39 54.70 1.54
N PHE A 415 30.10 53.91 0.72
CA PHE A 415 31.55 53.73 0.90
C PHE A 415 32.29 53.77 -0.43
N ASP A 416 33.35 54.58 -0.44
CA ASP A 416 34.34 54.94 -1.50
C ASP A 416 33.99 56.26 -2.22
N GLU A 417 34.76 57.35 -2.17
CA GLU A 417 36.21 57.48 -1.96
C GLU A 417 36.58 58.98 -1.82
N PHE A 418 37.76 59.26 -1.26
CA PHE A 418 38.55 60.51 -1.29
C PHE A 418 38.36 61.62 -0.24
N ALA A 419 39.27 61.56 0.75
CA ALA A 419 40.34 62.55 0.99
C ALA A 419 40.01 64.06 0.98
N ALA A 420 40.26 64.72 2.12
CA ALA A 420 41.31 65.74 2.28
C ALA A 420 41.02 66.68 3.49
N ASP A 421 42.07 66.97 4.24
CA ASP A 421 42.31 68.24 4.96
C ASP A 421 41.27 68.76 5.98
N LYS A 422 41.50 68.46 7.26
CA LYS A 422 41.97 69.39 8.34
C LYS A 422 41.45 69.03 9.73
#